data_AF-A0A4Y2G6J6-F1
#
_entry.id   AF-A0A4Y2G6J6-F1
#
_cell.length_a   1.000
_cell.length_b   1.000
_cell.length_c   1.000
_cell.angle_alpha   90.00
_cell.angle_beta   90.00
_cell.angle_gamma   90.00
#
_symmetry.space_group_name_H-M   'P 1'
#
loop_
_entity.id
_entity.type
_entity.pdbx_description
1 polymer ?
#
loop_
_entity_poly.entity_id
_entity_poly.type
_entity_poly.pdbx_seq_one_letter_code
_entity_poly.pdbx_strand_id
1 'polypeptide(L)'
;MDETGISTVPNRTPKVIIPKGKKPVCKISSAERAQTVTDVCCMSATGVFVPPALILHRKRMNPLLYKHAANGTSPLITDTGYMNSHLFIDWLKHFVKHAKRL
;
A
#
# COMPACT_ATOMS: atom_id res chain seq x y z
N MET A 1 -12.44 8.56 -4.59
CA MET A 1 -11.20 7.77 -4.72
C MET A 1 -10.08 8.62 -4.19
N ASP A 2 -9.18 8.03 -3.43
CA ASP A 2 -8.04 8.70 -2.83
C ASP A 2 -6.79 7.80 -2.87
N GLU A 3 -5.62 8.41 -2.80
CA GLU A 3 -4.31 7.77 -2.87
C GLU A 3 -3.57 7.95 -1.54
N THR A 4 -2.97 6.88 -1.01
CA THR A 4 -2.21 6.92 0.24
C THR A 4 -0.88 6.19 0.09
N GLY A 5 0.21 6.86 0.46
CA GLY A 5 1.54 6.25 0.53
C GLY A 5 1.76 5.49 1.84
N ILE A 6 2.08 4.20 1.73
CA ILE A 6 2.42 3.31 2.84
C ILE A 6 3.93 3.06 2.82
N SER A 7 4.63 3.58 3.83
CA SER A 7 6.07 3.33 4.00
C SER A 7 6.30 1.96 4.63
N THR A 8 7.19 1.17 4.02
CA THR A 8 7.70 -0.08 4.60
C THR A 8 8.60 0.14 5.81
N VAL A 9 9.07 1.37 6.03
CA VAL A 9 9.82 1.76 7.23
C VAL A 9 8.84 2.42 8.21
N PRO A 10 8.52 1.79 9.36
CA PRO A 10 7.65 2.39 10.35
C PRO A 10 8.31 3.62 10.97
N ASN A 11 7.68 4.77 10.82
CA ASN A 11 8.12 6.08 11.36
C ASN A 11 7.93 6.22 12.87
N ARG A 12 7.36 5.22 13.54
CA ARG A 12 7.21 5.19 15.00
C ARG A 12 8.06 4.09 15.59
N THR A 13 8.75 4.42 16.68
CA THR A 13 9.37 3.44 17.55
C THR A 13 8.27 2.68 18.30
N PRO A 14 8.35 1.34 18.40
CA PRO A 14 7.39 0.59 19.19
C PRO A 14 7.50 1.01 20.66
N LYS A 15 6.36 1.08 21.36
CA LYS A 15 6.36 1.21 22.82
C LYS A 15 6.81 -0.13 23.40
N VAL A 16 7.90 -0.14 24.16
CA VAL A 16 8.47 -1.36 24.77
C VAL A 16 8.39 -1.24 26.28
N ILE A 17 7.92 -2.30 26.95
CA ILE A 17 7.91 -2.42 28.41
C ILE A 17 9.17 -3.18 28.83
N ILE A 18 9.95 -2.63 29.77
CA ILE A 18 11.26 -3.15 30.15
C ILE A 18 11.45 -3.02 31.67
N PRO A 19 12.10 -4.00 32.35
CA PRO A 19 12.48 -3.85 33.75
C PRO A 19 13.35 -2.62 34.00
N LYS A 20 13.10 -1.95 35.14
CA LYS A 20 13.82 -0.73 35.56
C LYS A 20 15.33 -0.96 35.59
N GLY A 21 16.10 -0.10 34.92
CA GLY A 21 17.58 -0.14 34.90
C GLY A 21 18.22 -0.88 33.71
N LYS A 22 17.43 -1.42 32.78
CA LYS A 22 17.95 -2.00 31.53
C LYS A 22 17.91 -0.99 30.37
N LYS A 23 18.90 -1.04 29.48
CA LYS A 23 18.94 -0.18 28.28
C LYS A 23 17.73 -0.50 27.39
N PRO A 24 17.01 0.51 26.86
CA PRO A 24 15.91 0.27 25.95
C PRO A 24 16.36 -0.40 24.66
N VAL A 25 15.54 -1.31 24.13
CA VAL A 25 15.71 -1.86 22.79
C VAL A 25 15.42 -0.73 21.81
N CYS A 26 16.49 -0.08 21.32
CA CYS A 26 16.36 0.97 20.33
C CYS A 26 16.17 0.32 18.96
N LYS A 27 15.15 0.76 18.21
CA LYS A 27 14.96 0.32 16.83
C LYS A 27 15.97 1.03 15.95
N ILE A 28 16.85 0.28 15.30
CA ILE A 28 17.68 0.80 14.21
C ILE A 28 16.80 0.81 12.95
N SER A 29 16.18 1.96 12.64
CA SER A 29 15.51 2.14 11.35
C SER A 29 16.48 2.81 10.38
N SER A 30 16.99 2.05 9.40
CA SER A 30 17.64 2.67 8.24
C SER A 30 16.55 3.27 7.34
N ALA A 31 16.56 4.60 7.20
CA ALA A 31 15.69 5.31 6.26
C ALA A 31 16.08 5.06 4.78
N GLU A 32 17.27 4.50 4.53
CA GLU A 32 17.86 4.38 3.18
C GLU A 32 17.13 3.38 2.27
N ARG A 33 16.29 2.50 2.83
CA ARG A 33 15.52 1.49 2.08
C ARG A 33 14.01 1.60 2.27
N ALA A 34 13.49 2.81 2.45
CA ALA A 34 12.04 3.03 2.44
C ALA A 34 11.49 2.84 1.01
N GLN A 35 11.00 1.63 0.69
CA GLN A 35 10.11 1.46 -0.45
C GLN A 35 8.71 1.87 -0.01
N THR A 36 8.18 2.93 -0.61
CA THR A 36 6.77 3.32 -0.45
C THR A 36 5.92 2.48 -1.39
N VAL A 37 4.86 1.89 -0.84
CA VAL A 37 3.76 1.27 -1.60
C VAL A 37 2.63 2.27 -1.65
N THR A 38 2.11 2.54 -2.83
CA THR A 38 0.99 3.46 -2.98
C THR A 38 -0.30 2.66 -3.04
N ASP A 39 -1.22 2.96 -2.14
CA ASP A 39 -2.55 2.36 -2.08
C ASP A 39 -3.60 3.30 -2.67
N VAL A 40 -4.50 2.75 -3.47
CA VAL A 40 -5.57 3.48 -4.14
C VAL A 40 -6.89 2.87 -3.72
N CYS A 41 -7.64 3.65 -2.93
CA CYS A 41 -8.89 3.24 -2.34
C CYS A 41 -10.08 4.04 -2.87
N CYS A 42 -11.25 3.40 -2.98
CA CYS A 42 -12.50 4.08 -3.30
C CYS A 42 -13.66 3.47 -2.52
N MET A 43 -14.45 4.33 -1.86
CA MET A 43 -15.58 3.96 -1.02
C MET A 43 -16.79 4.84 -1.39
N SER A 44 -17.97 4.25 -1.33
CA SER A 44 -19.25 4.95 -1.48
C SER A 44 -19.76 5.48 -0.12
N ALA A 45 -20.75 6.36 -0.15
CA ALA A 45 -21.39 6.88 1.06
C ALA A 45 -22.09 5.80 1.90
N THR A 46 -22.53 4.69 1.28
CA THR A 46 -23.15 3.54 1.96
C THR A 46 -22.13 2.63 2.65
N GLY A 47 -20.83 2.91 2.47
CA GLY A 47 -19.74 2.17 3.07
C GLY A 47 -19.29 0.94 2.29
N VAL A 48 -19.78 0.74 1.07
CA VAL A 48 -19.27 -0.27 0.16
C VAL A 48 -17.99 0.25 -0.52
N PHE A 49 -16.96 -0.58 -0.59
CA PHE A 49 -15.65 -0.22 -1.15
C PHE A 49 -15.29 -1.07 -2.37
N VAL A 50 -14.54 -0.48 -3.29
CA VAL A 50 -13.88 -1.19 -4.40
C VAL A 50 -12.61 -1.83 -3.86
N PRO A 51 -12.29 -3.09 -4.21
CA PRO A 51 -11.03 -3.69 -3.82
C PRO A 51 -9.85 -2.78 -4.19
N PRO A 52 -8.90 -2.54 -3.27
CA PRO A 52 -7.86 -1.53 -3.45
C PRO A 52 -6.94 -1.88 -4.62
N ALA A 53 -6.26 -0.88 -5.18
CA ALA A 53 -5.15 -1.12 -6.07
C ALA A 53 -3.85 -0.70 -5.40
N LEU A 54 -2.84 -1.56 -5.50
CA LEU A 54 -1.54 -1.36 -4.87
C LEU A 54 -0.51 -1.14 -5.97
N ILE A 55 0.20 -0.02 -5.90
CA ILE A 55 1.26 0.37 -6.84
C ILE A 55 2.61 0.21 -6.12
N LEU A 56 3.47 -0.65 -6.67
CA LEU A 56 4.83 -0.85 -6.17
C LEU A 56 5.85 -0.11 -7.06
N HIS A 57 6.83 0.54 -6.42
CA HIS A 57 8.00 1.13 -7.09
C HIS A 57 8.91 0.02 -7.66
N ARG A 58 8.61 -0.47 -8.86
CA ARG A 58 9.33 -1.57 -9.52
C ARG A 58 9.19 -1.52 -11.05
N LYS A 59 10.24 -1.99 -11.73
CA LYS A 59 10.25 -2.24 -13.18
C LYS A 59 9.61 -3.56 -13.59
N ARG A 60 9.54 -4.54 -12.69
CA ARG A 60 9.07 -5.91 -12.98
C ARG A 60 8.06 -6.38 -11.94
N MET A 61 7.01 -7.02 -12.43
CA MET A 61 5.96 -7.60 -11.60
C MET A 61 6.49 -8.85 -10.90
N ASN A 62 6.25 -8.94 -9.59
CA ASN A 62 6.48 -10.16 -8.83
C ASN A 62 5.18 -10.53 -8.09
N PRO A 63 4.46 -11.58 -8.51
CA PRO A 63 3.21 -12.00 -7.89
C PRO A 63 3.32 -12.29 -6.39
N LEU A 64 4.51 -12.68 -5.90
CA LEU A 64 4.72 -12.98 -4.48
C LEU A 64 4.54 -11.76 -3.58
N LEU A 65 4.71 -10.55 -4.11
CA LEU A 65 4.50 -9.30 -3.36
C LEU A 65 3.02 -9.06 -3.03
N TYR A 66 2.11 -9.75 -3.72
CA TYR A 66 0.67 -9.67 -3.54
C TYR A 66 0.07 -10.94 -2.93
N LYS A 67 0.90 -11.89 -2.51
CA LYS A 67 0.47 -13.21 -2.00
C LYS A 67 -0.57 -13.13 -0.87
N HIS A 68 -0.49 -12.08 -0.06
CA HIS A 68 -1.38 -11.85 1.08
C HIS A 68 -2.22 -10.58 0.93
N ALA A 69 -2.33 -10.05 -0.30
CA ALA A 69 -3.22 -8.95 -0.57
C ALA A 69 -4.69 -9.40 -0.42
N ALA A 70 -5.58 -8.43 -0.15
CA ALA A 70 -6.99 -8.71 -0.07
C ALA A 70 -7.53 -9.26 -1.40
N ASN A 71 -8.57 -10.08 -1.33
CA ASN A 71 -9.16 -10.67 -2.53
C ASN A 71 -9.68 -9.58 -3.47
N GLY A 72 -9.27 -9.64 -4.73
CA GLY A 72 -9.62 -8.66 -5.74
C GLY A 72 -8.73 -7.42 -5.76
N THR A 73 -7.68 -7.34 -4.93
CA THR A 73 -6.68 -6.26 -5.05
C THR A 73 -6.08 -6.26 -6.46
N SER A 74 -6.01 -5.07 -7.08
CA SER A 74 -5.39 -4.89 -8.39
C SER A 74 -3.88 -4.63 -8.22
N PRO A 75 -2.99 -5.53 -8.69
CA PRO A 75 -1.56 -5.35 -8.57
C PRO A 75 -1.04 -4.45 -9.69
N LEU A 76 -0.44 -3.33 -9.33
CA LEU A 76 0.12 -2.35 -10.27
C LEU A 76 1.59 -2.09 -9.95
N ILE A 77 2.37 -1.70 -10.96
CA ILE A 77 3.77 -1.31 -10.78
C ILE A 77 4.07 -0.05 -11.60
N THR A 78 4.94 0.80 -11.06
CA THR A 78 5.58 1.88 -11.82
C THR A 78 7.03 2.06 -11.39
N ASP A 79 7.81 2.68 -12.27
CA ASP A 79 9.19 3.09 -11.97
C ASP A 79 9.26 4.18 -10.91
N THR A 80 8.16 4.90 -10.64
CA THR A 80 8.10 5.96 -9.62
C THR A 80 7.47 5.50 -8.32
N GLY A 81 6.69 4.40 -8.34
CA GLY A 81 5.85 3.97 -7.21
C GLY A 81 4.55 4.75 -7.07
N TYR A 82 4.28 5.72 -7.94
CA TYR A 82 3.07 6.55 -7.93
C TYR A 82 2.20 6.25 -9.14
N MET A 83 0.97 6.75 -9.10
CA MET A 83 0.03 6.66 -10.21
C MET A 83 0.53 7.45 -11.44
N ASN A 84 0.25 6.91 -12.63
CA ASN A 84 0.41 7.61 -13.90
C ASN A 84 -0.89 7.46 -14.71
N SER A 85 -1.01 8.19 -15.83
CA SER A 85 -2.23 8.20 -16.64
C SER A 85 -2.62 6.82 -17.18
N HIS A 86 -1.65 5.97 -17.53
CA HIS A 86 -1.92 4.62 -18.03
C HIS A 86 -2.47 3.71 -16.93
N LEU A 87 -1.83 3.72 -15.75
CA LEU A 87 -2.30 3.00 -14.59
C LEU A 87 -3.65 3.49 -14.10
N PHE A 88 -3.92 4.79 -14.21
CA PHE A 88 -5.22 5.35 -13.87
C PHE A 88 -6.32 4.77 -14.77
N ILE A 89 -6.06 4.58 -16.06
CA ILE A 89 -7.01 3.93 -16.98
C ILE A 89 -7.22 2.46 -16.60
N ASP A 90 -6.16 1.73 -16.24
CA ASP A 90 -6.30 0.35 -15.78
C ASP A 90 -7.04 0.24 -14.44
N TRP A 91 -6.82 1.20 -13.55
CA TRP A 91 -7.59 1.36 -12.33
C TRP A 91 -9.06 1.68 -12.61
N LEU A 92 -9.37 2.52 -13.60
CA LEU A 92 -10.76 2.82 -14.00
C LEU A 92 -11.47 1.57 -14.54
N LYS A 93 -10.80 0.72 -15.32
CA LYS A 93 -11.37 -0.57 -15.76
C LYS A 93 -11.68 -1.47 -14.56
N HIS A 94 -10.76 -1.52 -13.59
CA HIS A 94 -10.97 -2.23 -12.33
C HIS A 94 -12.16 -1.64 -11.54
N PHE A 95 -12.24 -0.32 -11.45
CA PHE A 95 -13.36 0.39 -10.84
C PHE A 95 -14.68 -0.02 -11.49
N VAL A 96 -14.84 0.10 -12.82
CA VAL A 96 -16.09 -0.27 -13.52
C VAL A 96 -16.47 -1.73 -13.30
N LYS A 97 -15.48 -2.63 -13.21
CA LYS A 97 -15.70 -4.06 -12.94
C LYS A 97 -16.31 -4.30 -11.55
N HIS A 98 -15.87 -3.54 -10.55
CA HIS A 98 -16.24 -3.76 -9.14
C HIS A 98 -17.33 -2.81 -8.63
N ALA A 99 -17.47 -1.64 -9.24
CA ALA A 99 -18.45 -0.61 -8.91
C ALA A 99 -19.89 -1.01 -9.26
N LYS A 100 -20.11 -2.04 -10.08
CA LYS A 100 -21.46 -2.59 -10.32
C LYS A 100 -22.15 -3.12 -9.05
N ARG A 101 -21.39 -3.29 -7.97
CA ARG A 101 -21.88 -3.70 -6.64
C ARG A 101 -22.00 -2.52 -5.65
N LEU A 102 -21.66 -1.30 -6.06
CA LEU A 102 -21.80 -0.07 -5.28
C LEU A 102 -23.20 0.53 -5.43
#